data_AF-A0A257L0W6-F1
#
_entry.id   AF-A0A257L0W6-F1
#
_cell.length_a   1.000
_cell.length_b   1.000
_cell.length_c   1.000
_cell.angle_alpha   90.00
_cell.angle_beta   90.00
_cell.angle_gamma   90.00
#
_symmetry.space_group_name_H-M   'P 1'
#
loop_
_entity.id
_entity.type
_entity.pdbx_description
1 polymer ?
#
loop_
_entity_poly.entity_id
_entity_poly.type
_entity_poly.pdbx_seq_one_letter_code
_entity_poly.pdbx_strand_id
1 'polypeptide(L)'
;MTDSGYPRIVKRWQRGQPLAEAITVFEGQAKDVAVSAWVDHTPGHVRTVVLRATDFYNTEQYLLVGEQRQRIAIPSDATIQFWGSLALLRLRSDWLVGGQCRPAGSLLVGDAQAVLAELAPQARQLLGAAQR
;
A
#
# COMPACT_ATOMS: atom_id res chain seq x y z
N MET A 1 -8.96 -0.22 19.50
CA MET A 1 -7.50 0.00 19.47
C MET A 1 -6.81 -1.34 19.22
N THR A 2 -5.57 -1.33 18.73
CA THR A 2 -4.70 -2.50 18.78
C THR A 2 -4.16 -2.71 20.20
N ASP A 3 -3.57 -3.87 20.46
CA ASP A 3 -2.87 -4.20 21.72
C ASP A 3 -1.64 -3.30 21.92
N SER A 4 -1.07 -2.76 20.84
CA SER A 4 0.01 -1.77 20.85
C SER A 4 -0.45 -0.33 21.11
N GLY A 5 -1.74 -0.08 21.31
CA GLY A 5 -2.24 1.27 21.62
C GLY A 5 -2.54 2.16 20.41
N TYR A 6 -2.49 1.64 19.18
CA TYR A 6 -2.75 2.43 17.99
C TYR A 6 -4.16 2.23 17.42
N PRO A 7 -4.63 3.16 16.57
CA PRO A 7 -5.86 2.97 15.82
C PRO A 7 -5.81 1.68 14.98
N ARG A 8 -6.95 0.97 14.95
CA ARG A 8 -7.14 -0.21 14.09
C ARG A 8 -8.23 -0.04 13.04
N ILE A 9 -8.96 1.08 13.06
CA ILE A 9 -10.12 1.35 12.22
C ILE A 9 -9.86 2.59 11.38
N VAL A 10 -10.10 2.49 10.08
CA VAL A 10 -10.13 3.63 9.16
C VAL A 10 -11.59 3.85 8.75
N LYS A 11 -12.06 5.09 8.87
CA LYS A 11 -13.40 5.51 8.46
C LYS A 11 -13.34 6.55 7.35
N ARG A 12 -14.30 6.48 6.42
CA ARG A 12 -14.59 7.55 5.47
C ARG A 12 -15.66 8.46 6.07
N TRP A 13 -15.29 9.71 6.28
CA TRP A 13 -16.14 10.72 6.90
C TRP A 13 -16.36 11.88 5.93
N GLN A 14 -17.59 12.34 5.84
CA GLN A 14 -17.98 13.49 5.02
C GLN A 14 -18.33 14.68 5.90
N ARG A 15 -18.04 15.89 5.42
CA ARG A 15 -18.40 17.12 6.15
C ARG A 15 -19.91 17.18 6.35
N GLY A 16 -20.35 17.47 7.58
CA GLY A 16 -21.78 17.51 7.95
C GLY A 16 -22.35 16.16 8.40
N GLN A 17 -21.61 15.06 8.23
CA GLN A 17 -21.99 13.74 8.75
C GLN A 17 -21.63 13.64 10.24
N PRO A 18 -22.49 13.09 11.11
CA PRO A 18 -22.10 12.69 12.45
C PRO A 18 -20.96 11.65 12.42
N LEU A 19 -19.92 11.80 13.22
CA LEU A 19 -18.76 10.88 13.22
C LEU A 19 -19.16 9.43 13.54
N ALA A 20 -20.20 9.23 14.35
CA ALA A 20 -20.73 7.91 14.68
C ALA A 20 -21.24 7.16 13.43
N GLU A 21 -21.76 7.90 12.45
CA GLU A 21 -22.31 7.36 11.20
C GLU A 21 -21.24 7.19 10.11
N ALA A 22 -20.00 7.64 10.35
CA ALA A 22 -18.91 7.48 9.38
C ALA A 22 -18.64 5.99 9.08
N ILE A 23 -18.52 5.69 7.79
CA ILE A 23 -18.43 4.32 7.26
C ILE A 23 -17.03 3.79 7.52
N THR A 24 -16.92 2.63 8.15
CA THR A 24 -15.65 1.91 8.26
C THR A 24 -15.25 1.35 6.90
N VAL A 25 -14.11 1.79 6.37
CA VAL A 25 -13.55 1.29 5.11
C VAL A 25 -12.50 0.20 5.32
N PHE A 26 -11.91 0.15 6.51
CA PHE A 26 -10.98 -0.90 6.89
C PHE A 26 -10.92 -1.07 8.41
N GLU A 27 -10.83 -2.32 8.87
CA GLU A 27 -10.49 -2.66 10.25
C GLU A 27 -9.39 -3.73 10.25
N GLY A 28 -8.31 -3.45 10.97
CA GLY A 28 -7.23 -4.39 11.26
C GLY A 28 -7.54 -5.28 12.46
N GLN A 29 -6.61 -6.14 12.81
CA GLN A 29 -6.70 -7.05 13.94
C GLN A 29 -6.22 -6.38 15.23
N ALA A 30 -6.67 -6.88 16.39
CA ALA A 30 -6.20 -6.38 17.68
C ALA A 30 -4.68 -6.54 17.85
N LYS A 31 -4.10 -7.62 17.30
CA LYS A 31 -2.67 -7.93 17.39
C LYS A 31 -1.78 -7.17 16.41
N ASP A 32 -2.36 -6.45 15.44
CA ASP A 32 -1.58 -5.62 14.53
C ASP A 32 -0.90 -4.48 15.32
N VAL A 33 0.15 -3.90 14.80
CA VAL A 33 0.72 -2.68 15.38
C VAL A 33 -0.26 -1.53 15.20
N ALA A 34 -0.66 -1.23 13.96
CA ALA A 34 -1.53 -0.10 13.63
C ALA A 34 -2.21 -0.26 12.27
N VAL A 35 -3.27 0.50 12.05
CA VAL A 35 -3.84 0.77 10.73
C VAL A 35 -3.84 2.28 10.47
N SER A 36 -3.41 2.68 9.29
CA SER A 36 -3.44 4.07 8.82
C SER A 36 -3.96 4.15 7.38
N ALA A 37 -4.29 5.35 6.94
CA ALA A 37 -4.61 5.62 5.54
C ALA A 37 -3.97 6.93 5.10
N TRP A 38 -3.63 7.02 3.83
CA TRP A 38 -3.12 8.22 3.20
C TRP A 38 -3.74 8.40 1.82
N VAL A 39 -3.76 9.64 1.36
CA VAL A 39 -4.31 10.02 0.07
C VAL A 39 -3.23 10.74 -0.72
N ASP A 40 -2.94 10.25 -1.91
CA ASP A 40 -2.23 11.02 -2.90
C ASP A 40 -3.23 11.97 -3.57
N HIS A 41 -2.97 13.27 -3.45
CA HIS A 41 -3.82 14.32 -4.01
C HIS A 41 -3.30 14.85 -5.35
N THR A 42 -2.28 14.22 -5.94
CA THR A 42 -1.72 14.62 -7.24
C THR A 42 -2.82 14.64 -8.30
N PRO A 43 -3.07 15.78 -8.98
CA PRO A 43 -4.08 15.87 -10.04
C PRO A 43 -3.86 14.81 -11.12
N GLY A 44 -4.94 14.14 -11.55
CA GLY A 44 -4.88 13.02 -12.51
C GLY A 44 -4.39 11.68 -11.93
N HIS A 45 -3.91 11.66 -10.68
CA HIS A 45 -3.31 10.49 -10.03
C HIS A 45 -3.83 10.26 -8.61
N VAL A 46 -5.03 10.77 -8.32
CA VAL A 46 -5.64 10.67 -6.98
C VAL A 46 -5.87 9.21 -6.61
N ARG A 47 -5.39 8.82 -5.43
CA ARG A 47 -5.49 7.45 -4.92
C ARG A 47 -5.49 7.45 -3.40
N THR A 48 -6.30 6.60 -2.79
CA THR A 48 -6.32 6.40 -1.34
C THR A 48 -5.77 5.02 -1.03
N VAL A 49 -4.79 4.95 -0.13
CA VAL A 49 -4.16 3.71 0.29
C VAL A 49 -4.35 3.54 1.79
N VAL A 50 -4.77 2.34 2.19
CA VAL A 50 -4.77 1.88 3.57
C VAL A 50 -3.53 1.05 3.80
N LEU A 51 -2.87 1.29 4.94
CA LEU A 51 -1.72 0.54 5.41
C LEU A 51 -2.10 -0.16 6.72
N ARG A 52 -1.89 -1.48 6.77
CA ARG A 52 -2.02 -2.31 7.96
C ARG A 52 -0.63 -2.79 8.36
N ALA A 53 -0.08 -2.28 9.45
CA ALA A 53 1.19 -2.74 10.00
C ALA A 53 0.94 -3.98 10.86
N THR A 54 1.25 -5.16 10.34
CA THR A 54 1.05 -6.44 11.05
C THR A 54 2.09 -6.65 12.14
N ASP A 55 3.28 -6.09 11.95
CA ASP A 55 4.33 -5.94 12.96
C ASP A 55 5.14 -4.66 12.68
N PHE A 56 6.29 -4.49 13.34
CA PHE A 56 7.14 -3.30 13.17
C PHE A 56 7.84 -3.18 11.81
N TYR A 57 7.94 -4.28 11.06
CA TYR A 57 8.67 -4.36 9.79
C TYR A 57 7.78 -4.72 8.61
N ASN A 58 6.61 -5.32 8.85
CA ASN A 58 5.71 -5.84 7.83
C ASN A 58 4.41 -5.05 7.76
N THR A 59 4.01 -4.75 6.54
CA THR A 59 2.78 -4.04 6.20
C THR A 59 2.02 -4.76 5.09
N GLU A 60 0.70 -4.76 5.18
CA GLU A 60 -0.18 -5.00 4.05
C GLU A 60 -0.76 -3.68 3.58
N GLN A 61 -0.71 -3.43 2.27
CA GLN A 61 -1.18 -2.18 1.69
C GLN A 61 -2.34 -2.45 0.74
N TYR A 62 -3.35 -1.59 0.79
CA TYR A 62 -4.60 -1.74 0.06
C TYR A 62 -4.96 -0.44 -0.64
N LEU A 63 -5.18 -0.48 -1.95
CA LEU A 63 -5.81 0.60 -2.71
C LEU A 63 -7.32 0.58 -2.45
N LEU A 64 -7.90 1.73 -2.11
CA LEU A 64 -9.35 1.88 -2.04
C LEU A 64 -9.90 2.30 -3.40
N VAL A 65 -10.75 1.46 -3.99
CA VAL A 65 -11.42 1.69 -5.28
C VAL A 65 -12.92 1.65 -5.05
N GLY A 66 -13.54 2.82 -4.90
CA GLY A 66 -14.93 2.94 -4.45
C GLY A 66 -15.11 2.37 -3.04
N GLU A 67 -15.92 1.31 -2.92
CA GLU A 67 -16.15 0.55 -1.68
C GLU A 67 -15.26 -0.70 -1.57
N GLN A 68 -14.49 -1.01 -2.61
CA GLN A 68 -13.61 -2.18 -2.64
C GLN A 68 -12.21 -1.83 -2.14
N ARG A 69 -11.56 -2.84 -1.55
CA ARG A 69 -10.14 -2.79 -1.16
C ARG A 69 -9.36 -3.79 -2.00
N GLN A 70 -8.35 -3.29 -2.70
CA GLN A 70 -7.48 -4.10 -3.54
C GLN A 70 -6.09 -4.17 -2.92
N ARG A 71 -5.64 -5.36 -2.54
CA ARG A 71 -4.30 -5.55 -1.96
C ARG A 71 -3.23 -5.23 -3.01
N ILE A 72 -2.24 -4.44 -2.62
CA ILE A 72 -1.05 -4.15 -3.43
C ILE A 72 -0.05 -5.30 -3.23
N ALA A 73 0.25 -6.02 -4.31
CA ALA A 73 1.03 -7.26 -4.28
C ALA A 73 2.55 -7.02 -4.27
N ILE A 74 3.03 -6.39 -3.20
CA ILE A 74 4.46 -6.18 -2.93
C ILE A 74 4.89 -6.98 -1.69
N PRO A 75 6.20 -7.23 -1.49
CA PRO A 75 6.70 -7.81 -0.25
C PRO A 75 6.20 -7.00 0.95
N SER A 76 5.81 -7.67 2.04
CA SER A 76 5.22 -7.00 3.20
C SER A 76 6.20 -6.04 3.88
N ASP A 77 7.49 -6.29 3.76
CA ASP A 77 8.56 -5.47 4.31
C ASP A 77 9.06 -4.39 3.33
N ALA A 78 8.47 -4.29 2.14
CA ALA A 78 8.72 -3.24 1.18
C ALA A 78 7.78 -2.04 1.41
N THR A 79 8.25 -0.85 1.01
CA THR A 79 7.44 0.37 1.04
C THR A 79 7.18 0.85 -0.37
N ILE A 80 5.95 1.25 -0.68
CA ILE A 80 5.57 1.89 -1.95
C ILE A 80 5.23 3.36 -1.71
N GLN A 81 5.69 4.20 -2.63
CA GLN A 81 5.31 5.60 -2.75
C GLN A 81 4.94 5.87 -4.21
N PHE A 82 4.23 6.96 -4.46
CA PHE A 82 3.91 7.34 -5.83
C PHE A 82 4.40 8.75 -6.15
N TRP A 83 4.69 8.97 -7.42
CA TRP A 83 5.04 10.26 -7.99
C TRP A 83 4.37 10.39 -9.36
N GLY A 84 3.22 11.06 -9.42
CA GLY A 84 2.41 11.12 -10.65
C GLY A 84 2.02 9.72 -11.14
N SER A 85 2.40 9.38 -12.36
CA SER A 85 2.20 8.05 -12.96
C SER A 85 3.19 6.99 -12.49
N LEU A 86 4.19 7.33 -11.67
CA LEU A 86 5.21 6.38 -11.23
C LEU A 86 4.89 5.80 -9.85
N ALA A 87 5.23 4.52 -9.67
CA ALA A 87 5.34 3.86 -8.39
C ALA A 87 6.81 3.62 -8.06
N LEU A 88 7.20 3.96 -6.83
CA LEU A 88 8.54 3.80 -6.29
C LEU A 88 8.47 2.76 -5.16
N LEU A 89 9.14 1.62 -5.34
CA LEU A 89 9.14 0.52 -4.37
C LEU A 89 10.55 0.38 -3.79
N ARG A 90 10.68 0.59 -2.48
CA ARG A 90 11.93 0.37 -1.75
C ARG A 90 11.90 -0.99 -1.08
N LEU A 91 12.86 -1.85 -1.45
CA LEU A 91 12.97 -3.21 -0.93
C LEU A 91 13.80 -3.27 0.35
N ARG A 92 13.33 -4.04 1.33
CA ARG A 92 14.07 -4.37 2.55
C ARG A 92 14.72 -5.75 2.49
N SER A 93 14.10 -6.69 1.79
CA SER A 93 14.64 -8.02 1.50
C SER A 93 14.71 -8.25 -0.01
N ASP A 94 15.45 -9.27 -0.41
CA ASP A 94 15.48 -9.73 -1.80
C ASP A 94 14.07 -10.10 -2.27
N TRP A 95 13.70 -9.63 -3.46
CA TRP A 95 12.41 -9.92 -4.06
C TRP A 95 12.57 -10.70 -5.36
N LEU A 96 12.11 -11.95 -5.34
CA LEU A 96 11.99 -12.79 -6.53
C LEU A 96 10.72 -12.42 -7.27
N VAL A 97 10.86 -11.66 -8.35
CA VAL A 97 9.74 -11.24 -9.19
C VAL A 97 10.12 -11.39 -10.65
N GLY A 98 9.21 -11.96 -11.41
CA GLY A 98 9.43 -12.19 -12.83
C GLY A 98 10.56 -13.15 -13.20
N GLY A 99 11.00 -14.02 -12.27
CA GLY A 99 12.17 -14.87 -12.49
C GLY A 99 13.50 -14.13 -12.38
N GLN A 100 13.49 -12.91 -11.84
CA GLN A 100 14.70 -12.16 -11.49
C GLN A 100 14.72 -11.91 -9.98
N CYS A 101 15.92 -11.93 -9.39
CA CYS A 101 16.11 -11.44 -8.04
C CYS A 101 16.37 -9.94 -8.07
N ARG A 102 15.55 -9.18 -7.34
CA ARG A 102 15.75 -7.76 -7.07
C ARG A 102 16.34 -7.66 -5.67
N PRO A 103 17.60 -7.22 -5.51
CA PRO A 103 18.27 -7.32 -4.22
C PRO A 103 17.69 -6.34 -3.20
N ALA A 104 17.79 -6.69 -1.92
CA ALA A 104 17.51 -5.83 -0.79
C ALA A 104 18.20 -4.46 -0.93
N GLY A 105 17.54 -3.39 -0.47
CA GLY A 105 18.04 -2.03 -0.60
C GLY A 105 17.82 -1.39 -1.97
N SER A 106 17.34 -2.14 -2.97
CA SER A 106 16.97 -1.58 -4.27
C SER A 106 15.80 -0.60 -4.17
N LEU A 107 15.85 0.43 -5.00
CA LEU A 107 14.68 1.25 -5.35
C LEU A 107 14.25 0.86 -6.76
N LEU A 108 13.06 0.27 -6.84
CA LEU A 108 12.44 -0.12 -8.09
C LEU A 108 11.44 0.95 -8.53
N VAL A 109 11.39 1.24 -9.82
CA VAL A 109 10.47 2.22 -10.39
C VAL A 109 9.71 1.59 -11.55
N GLY A 110 8.41 1.85 -11.60
CA GLY A 110 7.54 1.41 -12.69
C GLY A 110 6.32 2.29 -12.82
N ASP A 111 5.49 1.99 -13.82
CA ASP A 111 4.19 2.63 -13.97
C ASP A 111 3.26 2.23 -12.81
N ALA A 112 2.66 3.22 -12.16
CA ALA A 112 1.81 3.04 -11.00
C ALA A 112 0.54 2.25 -11.33
N GLN A 113 -0.05 2.49 -12.50
CA GLN A 113 -1.24 1.77 -12.91
C GLN A 113 -0.91 0.30 -13.13
N ALA A 114 0.23 -0.01 -13.75
CA ALA A 114 0.68 -1.37 -13.92
C ALA A 114 0.96 -2.07 -12.58
N VAL A 115 1.73 -1.44 -11.68
CA VAL A 115 2.01 -1.98 -10.33
C VAL A 115 0.71 -2.24 -9.56
N LEU A 116 -0.29 -1.36 -9.70
CA LEU A 116 -1.58 -1.51 -9.04
C LEU A 116 -2.49 -2.54 -9.72
N ALA A 117 -2.45 -2.65 -11.06
CA ALA A 117 -3.28 -3.56 -11.84
C ALA A 117 -2.79 -5.02 -11.80
N GLU A 118 -1.51 -5.26 -11.52
CA GLU A 118 -0.89 -6.58 -11.53
C GLU A 118 -1.31 -7.43 -10.32
N LEU A 119 -2.55 -7.94 -10.38
CA LEU A 119 -3.22 -8.84 -9.44
C LEU A 119 -2.96 -10.34 -9.73
N ALA A 120 -1.84 -10.75 -10.34
CA ALA A 120 -1.52 -12.17 -10.49
C ALA A 120 -0.01 -12.46 -10.35
N PRO A 121 0.38 -13.65 -9.86
CA PRO A 121 1.76 -13.99 -9.44
C PRO A 121 2.83 -14.01 -10.53
N GLN A 122 2.55 -13.51 -11.74
CA GLN A 122 3.37 -13.75 -12.94
C GLN A 122 3.83 -12.47 -13.65
N ALA A 123 3.71 -11.31 -13.00
CA ALA A 123 3.96 -10.04 -13.65
C ALA A 123 5.46 -9.73 -13.75
N ARG A 124 5.99 -9.84 -14.97
CA ARG A 124 7.39 -10.24 -15.22
C ARG A 124 8.37 -9.11 -15.56
N GLN A 125 7.95 -7.87 -15.78
CA GLN A 125 8.82 -6.94 -16.52
C GLN A 125 8.84 -5.44 -16.15
N LEU A 126 7.98 -4.94 -15.26
CA LEU A 126 7.71 -3.49 -15.25
C LEU A 126 8.50 -2.65 -14.24
N LEU A 127 9.38 -3.27 -13.45
CA LEU A 127 10.23 -2.55 -12.52
C LEU A 127 11.66 -2.46 -13.05
N GLY A 128 11.97 -1.32 -13.67
CA GLY A 128 13.33 -0.93 -14.00
C GLY A 128 14.08 -0.59 -12.71
N ALA A 129 15.23 -1.21 -12.49
CA ALA A 129 16.11 -0.80 -11.41
C ALA A 129 16.79 0.51 -11.84
N ALA A 130 16.53 1.61 -11.13
CA ALA A 130 17.34 2.81 -11.28
C ALA A 130 18.70 2.55 -10.61
N GLN A 131 19.68 2.10 -11.38
CA GLN A 131 21.07 2.03 -10.95
C GLN A 131 21.70 3.42 -11.12
N ARG A 132 22.48 3.85 -10.11
CA ARG A 132 23.29 5.08 -10.17
C ARG A 132 24.44 4.91 -11.14
#